data_AF-X1IQ03-F1
#
_entry.id   AF-X1IQ03-F1
#
_cell.length_a   1.000
_cell.length_b   1.000
_cell.length_c   1.000
_cell.angle_alpha   90.00
_cell.angle_beta   90.00
_cell.angle_gamma   90.00
#
_symmetry.space_group_name_H-M   'P 1'
#
loop_
_entity.id
_entity.type
_entity.pdbx_description
1 polymer ?
#
loop_
_entity_poly.entity_id
_entity_poly.type
_entity_poly.pdbx_seq_one_letter_code
_entity_poly.pdbx_strand_id
1 'polypeptide(L)'
;MTPIDQLRATKEKLPPELREQILALGAEAVSPLIEILEDEPLGMSESPAEGWPPIHAVELLADLEAAEAVEPMLDVLVETNFDHVINSHLVDRLPEFGAAVLEPALLRLKDAHEVDVAHALVAVLANLGIKDERIFDAICDVFD
;
A
#
# COMPACT_ATOMS: atom_id res chain seq x y z
N MET A 1 -1.97 -22.89 -13.67
CA MET A 1 -1.81 -21.94 -12.55
C MET A 1 -1.78 -20.57 -13.19
N THR A 2 -2.67 -19.67 -12.80
CA THR A 2 -2.70 -18.30 -13.34
C THR A 2 -1.53 -17.47 -12.80
N PRO A 3 -1.18 -16.32 -13.42
CA PRO A 3 -0.18 -15.41 -12.85
C PRO A 3 -0.53 -14.97 -11.41
N ILE A 4 -1.81 -14.73 -11.13
CA ILE A 4 -2.29 -14.39 -9.77
C ILE A 4 -2.08 -15.54 -8.79
N ASP A 5 -2.37 -16.79 -9.17
CA ASP A 5 -2.10 -17.96 -8.32
C ASP A 5 -0.60 -18.12 -8.03
N GLN A 6 0.25 -17.79 -9.01
CA GLN A 6 1.70 -17.78 -8.83
C GLN A 6 2.14 -16.69 -7.85
N LEU A 7 1.56 -15.49 -7.94
CA LEU A 7 1.84 -14.39 -7.03
C LEU A 7 1.56 -14.76 -5.56
N ARG A 8 0.42 -15.42 -5.30
CA ARG A 8 0.03 -15.90 -3.95
C ARG A 8 1.05 -16.85 -3.31
N ALA A 9 1.88 -17.52 -4.10
CA ALA A 9 2.92 -18.42 -3.64
C ALA A 9 4.35 -17.82 -3.74
N THR A 10 4.46 -16.57 -4.20
CA THR A 10 5.74 -15.92 -4.46
C THR A 10 6.29 -15.31 -3.17
N LYS A 11 7.51 -15.72 -2.81
CA LYS A 11 8.28 -15.16 -1.68
C LYS A 11 8.89 -13.80 -2.05
N GLU A 12 9.90 -13.36 -1.33
CA GLU A 12 10.60 -12.07 -1.51
C GLU A 12 10.88 -11.66 -2.95
N LYS A 13 11.26 -12.59 -3.82
CA LYS A 13 11.65 -12.26 -5.18
C LYS A 13 10.51 -12.55 -6.15
N LEU A 14 9.84 -11.49 -6.61
CA LEU A 14 8.93 -11.55 -7.74
C LEU A 14 9.71 -11.75 -9.05
N PRO A 15 9.53 -12.87 -9.77
CA PRO A 15 10.19 -13.07 -11.06
C PRO A 15 9.78 -11.96 -12.06
N PRO A 16 10.72 -11.36 -12.81
CA PRO A 16 10.40 -10.31 -13.79
C PRO A 16 9.33 -10.74 -14.80
N GLU A 17 9.40 -11.98 -15.28
CA GLU A 17 8.45 -12.52 -16.25
C GLU A 17 7.04 -12.68 -15.64
N LEU A 18 6.95 -12.94 -14.33
CA LEU A 18 5.68 -13.01 -13.62
C LEU A 18 5.09 -11.60 -13.43
N ARG A 19 5.94 -10.62 -13.05
CA ARG A 19 5.54 -9.21 -12.99
C ARG A 19 4.98 -8.74 -14.33
N GLU A 20 5.70 -8.98 -15.43
CA GLU A 20 5.26 -8.62 -16.78
C GLU A 20 3.93 -9.28 -17.16
N GLN A 21 3.74 -10.56 -16.82
CA GLN A 21 2.48 -11.27 -17.07
C GLN A 21 1.31 -10.65 -16.32
N ILE A 22 1.50 -10.28 -15.04
CA ILE A 22 0.43 -9.67 -14.23
C ILE A 22 0.10 -8.28 -14.76
N LEU A 23 1.12 -7.45 -15.05
CA LEU A 23 0.91 -6.12 -15.60
C LEU A 23 0.22 -6.17 -16.97
N ALA A 24 0.51 -7.19 -17.80
CA ALA A 24 -0.15 -7.38 -19.08
C ALA A 24 -1.65 -7.71 -18.98
N LEU A 25 -2.15 -8.14 -17.82
CA LEU A 25 -3.59 -8.28 -17.56
C LEU A 25 -4.28 -6.92 -17.40
N GLY A 26 -3.53 -5.86 -17.06
CA GLY A 26 -4.05 -4.51 -16.86
C GLY A 26 -5.13 -4.48 -15.78
N ALA A 27 -6.27 -3.86 -16.10
CA ALA A 27 -7.40 -3.70 -15.18
C ALA A 27 -7.95 -5.03 -14.62
N GLU A 28 -7.81 -6.15 -15.35
CA GLU A 28 -8.28 -7.46 -14.88
C GLU A 28 -7.47 -7.99 -13.68
N ALA A 29 -6.25 -7.48 -13.46
CA ALA A 29 -5.45 -7.83 -12.29
C ALA A 29 -5.82 -7.04 -11.03
N VAL A 30 -6.51 -5.90 -11.15
CA VAL A 30 -6.72 -4.98 -10.02
C VAL A 30 -7.50 -5.62 -8.88
N SER A 31 -8.69 -6.16 -9.14
CA SER A 31 -9.49 -6.78 -8.07
C SER A 31 -8.77 -7.98 -7.41
N PRO A 32 -8.17 -8.93 -8.16
CA PRO A 32 -7.39 -10.00 -7.55
C PRO A 32 -6.17 -9.55 -6.75
N LEU A 33 -5.53 -8.44 -7.12
CA LEU A 33 -4.40 -7.87 -6.36
C LEU A 33 -4.87 -7.22 -5.06
N ILE A 34 -6.01 -6.51 -5.08
CA ILE A 34 -6.65 -6.00 -3.85
C ILE A 34 -7.03 -7.17 -2.93
N GLU A 35 -7.59 -8.24 -3.47
CA GLU A 35 -7.89 -9.46 -2.69
C GLU A 35 -6.64 -10.10 -2.07
N ILE A 36 -5.46 -9.98 -2.70
CA ILE A 36 -4.20 -10.47 -2.13
C ILE A 36 -3.70 -9.52 -1.04
N LEU A 37 -3.81 -8.21 -1.26
CA LEU A 37 -3.43 -7.17 -0.32
C LEU A 37 -4.18 -7.31 1.02
N GLU A 38 -5.49 -7.57 0.96
CA GLU A 38 -6.38 -7.69 2.12
C GLU A 38 -6.39 -9.09 2.76
N ASP A 39 -5.68 -10.06 2.18
CA ASP A 39 -5.61 -11.45 2.68
C ASP A 39 -4.62 -11.55 3.85
N GLU A 40 -5.10 -11.26 5.06
CA GLU A 40 -4.32 -11.29 6.30
C GLU A 40 -3.47 -12.59 6.44
N PRO A 41 -4.01 -13.81 6.22
CA PRO A 41 -3.21 -15.04 6.22
C PRO A 41 -2.01 -15.04 5.27
N LEU A 42 -2.10 -14.39 4.10
CA LEU A 42 -0.97 -14.27 3.16
C LEU A 42 0.09 -13.28 3.65
N GLY A 43 -0.27 -12.31 4.48
CA GLY A 43 0.65 -11.33 5.08
C GLY A 43 1.46 -11.85 6.27
N MET A 44 1.08 -13.00 6.83
CA MET A 44 1.77 -13.60 7.98
C MET A 44 3.14 -14.14 7.59
N SER A 45 4.14 -13.91 8.44
CA SER A 45 5.52 -14.40 8.25
C SER A 45 5.61 -15.94 8.21
N GLU A 46 4.65 -16.60 8.83
CA GLU A 46 4.48 -18.05 8.91
C GLU A 46 3.80 -18.65 7.68
N SER A 47 3.27 -17.81 6.79
CA SER A 47 2.67 -18.28 5.54
C SER A 47 3.74 -18.97 4.67
N PRO A 48 3.36 -19.89 3.77
CA PRO A 48 4.32 -20.54 2.87
C PRO A 48 5.12 -19.55 2.00
N ALA A 49 4.57 -18.36 1.76
CA ALA A 49 5.18 -17.27 1.01
C ALA A 49 5.84 -16.19 1.91
N GLU A 50 5.88 -16.40 3.22
CA GLU A 50 6.57 -15.56 4.21
C GLU A 50 6.09 -14.10 4.25
N GLY A 51 4.81 -13.83 3.96
CA GLY A 51 4.22 -12.49 4.05
C GLY A 51 4.39 -11.62 2.81
N TRP A 52 5.07 -12.14 1.77
CA TRP A 52 5.43 -11.35 0.58
C TRP A 52 4.31 -11.08 -0.44
N PRO A 53 3.27 -11.92 -0.62
CA PRO A 53 2.27 -11.67 -1.65
C PRO A 53 1.56 -10.31 -1.53
N PRO A 54 1.13 -9.85 -0.34
CA PRO A 54 0.55 -8.51 -0.18
C PRO A 54 1.53 -7.38 -0.51
N ILE A 55 2.82 -7.54 -0.21
CA ILE A 55 3.87 -6.54 -0.55
C ILE A 55 4.00 -6.42 -2.08
N HIS A 56 4.03 -7.56 -2.79
CA HIS A 56 4.05 -7.51 -4.26
C HIS A 56 2.77 -6.92 -4.84
N ALA A 57 1.63 -7.12 -4.19
CA ALA A 57 0.38 -6.51 -4.61
C ALA A 57 0.43 -4.97 -4.52
N VAL A 58 1.00 -4.41 -3.45
CA VAL A 58 1.25 -2.96 -3.30
C VAL A 58 2.04 -2.40 -4.49
N GLU A 59 3.16 -3.05 -4.84
CA GLU A 59 4.00 -2.63 -5.98
C GLU A 59 3.23 -2.68 -7.30
N LEU A 60 2.56 -3.80 -7.57
CA LEU A 60 1.84 -4.02 -8.83
C LEU A 60 0.62 -3.11 -8.99
N LEU A 61 -0.11 -2.81 -7.91
CA LEU A 61 -1.27 -1.91 -7.94
C LEU A 61 -0.85 -0.47 -8.27
N ALA A 62 0.26 -0.02 -7.70
CA ALA A 62 0.85 1.29 -8.01
C ALA A 62 1.39 1.33 -9.45
N ASP A 63 2.07 0.28 -9.91
CA ASP A 63 2.55 0.17 -11.29
C ASP A 63 1.41 0.15 -12.34
N LEU A 64 0.22 -0.33 -11.95
CA LEU A 64 -1.00 -0.30 -12.75
C LEU A 64 -1.77 1.02 -12.66
N GLU A 65 -1.33 1.97 -11.83
CA GLU A 65 -2.04 3.22 -11.52
C GLU A 65 -3.50 2.97 -11.08
N ALA A 66 -3.74 1.87 -10.35
CA ALA A 66 -5.06 1.38 -9.96
C ALA A 66 -5.70 2.22 -8.84
N ALA A 67 -6.32 3.35 -9.19
CA ALA A 67 -6.90 4.29 -8.23
C ALA A 67 -7.91 3.64 -7.25
N GLU A 68 -8.57 2.54 -7.63
CA GLU A 68 -9.47 1.79 -6.75
C GLU A 68 -8.74 1.14 -5.56
N ALA A 69 -7.42 0.98 -5.63
CA ALA A 69 -6.61 0.41 -4.56
C ALA A 69 -6.23 1.40 -3.46
N VAL A 70 -6.45 2.71 -3.65
CA VAL A 70 -6.04 3.73 -2.68
C VAL A 70 -6.68 3.50 -1.31
N GLU A 71 -7.98 3.22 -1.26
CA GLU A 71 -8.69 2.97 0.00
C GLU A 71 -8.20 1.66 0.68
N PRO A 72 -8.15 0.49 0.01
CA PRO A 72 -7.55 -0.72 0.57
C PRO A 72 -6.11 -0.56 1.07
N MET A 73 -5.25 0.12 0.30
CA MET A 73 -3.86 0.35 0.69
C MET A 73 -3.76 1.22 1.94
N LEU A 74 -4.64 2.23 2.08
CA LEU A 74 -4.71 3.04 3.28
C LEU A 74 -5.30 2.29 4.48
N ASP A 75 -6.23 1.36 4.26
CA ASP A 75 -6.76 0.50 5.32
C ASP A 75 -5.66 -0.42 5.86
N VAL A 76 -4.89 -1.08 4.99
CA VAL A 76 -3.74 -1.88 5.42
C VAL A 76 -2.68 -1.00 6.12
N LEU A 77 -2.46 0.23 5.65
CA LEU A 77 -1.49 1.15 6.26
C LEU A 77 -1.83 1.45 7.72
N VAL A 78 -3.11 1.66 8.05
CA VAL A 78 -3.52 1.98 9.43
C VAL A 78 -3.57 0.75 10.34
N GLU A 79 -3.59 -0.45 9.78
CA GLU A 79 -3.51 -1.72 10.51
C GLU A 79 -2.07 -2.23 10.69
N THR A 80 -1.09 -1.55 10.08
CA THR A 80 0.32 -1.93 10.11
C THR A 80 1.19 -0.86 10.78
N ASN A 81 2.45 -1.20 11.08
CA ASN A 81 3.40 -0.30 11.73
C ASN A 81 4.79 -0.44 11.11
N PHE A 82 5.74 0.41 11.52
CA PHE A 82 7.08 0.51 10.94
C PHE A 82 7.91 -0.80 11.00
N ASP A 83 7.57 -1.75 11.88
CA ASP A 83 8.26 -3.05 11.97
C ASP A 83 7.81 -4.02 10.87
N HIS A 84 6.67 -3.77 10.23
CA HIS A 84 6.17 -4.58 9.12
C HIS A 84 6.71 -4.06 7.79
N VAL A 85 7.33 -4.95 7.00
CA VAL A 85 7.90 -4.58 5.69
C VAL A 85 6.86 -3.91 4.78
N ILE A 86 5.61 -4.38 4.78
CA ILE A 86 4.54 -3.79 3.96
C ILE A 86 4.29 -2.31 4.26
N ASN A 87 4.54 -1.84 5.50
CA ASN A 87 4.34 -0.45 5.88
C ASN A 87 5.20 0.50 5.04
N SER A 88 6.50 0.19 4.88
CA SER A 88 7.39 1.04 4.08
C SER A 88 6.98 1.06 2.61
N HIS A 89 6.56 -0.09 2.07
CA HIS A 89 6.08 -0.18 0.69
C HIS A 89 4.80 0.66 0.47
N LEU A 90 3.85 0.61 1.42
CA LEU A 90 2.66 1.45 1.35
C LEU A 90 3.01 2.94 1.42
N VAL A 91 3.88 3.33 2.36
CA VAL A 91 4.33 4.73 2.52
C VAL A 91 5.03 5.24 1.26
N ASP A 92 5.83 4.40 0.61
CA ASP A 92 6.58 4.77 -0.59
C ASP A 92 5.72 4.79 -1.87
N ARG A 93 4.75 3.87 -2.00
CA ARG A 93 3.96 3.70 -3.24
C ARG A 93 2.66 4.49 -3.25
N LEU A 94 1.99 4.69 -2.09
CA LEU A 94 0.74 5.48 -2.02
C LEU A 94 0.88 6.90 -2.63
N PRO A 95 1.99 7.63 -2.45
CA PRO A 95 2.12 8.95 -3.05
C PRO A 95 2.02 9.01 -4.58
N GLU A 96 2.29 7.90 -5.28
CA GLU A 96 2.27 7.84 -6.75
C GLU A 96 0.86 7.99 -7.33
N PHE A 97 -0.18 7.70 -6.55
CA PHE A 97 -1.57 7.94 -6.94
C PHE A 97 -1.97 9.44 -6.85
N GLY A 98 -1.06 10.29 -6.35
CA GLY A 98 -1.21 11.74 -6.33
C GLY A 98 -2.46 12.20 -5.57
N ALA A 99 -3.24 13.09 -6.19
CA ALA A 99 -4.38 13.75 -5.53
C ALA A 99 -5.48 12.79 -5.07
N ALA A 100 -5.54 11.55 -5.60
CA ALA A 100 -6.49 10.55 -5.15
C ALA A 100 -6.30 10.14 -3.68
N VAL A 101 -5.08 10.28 -3.15
CA VAL A 101 -4.72 9.88 -1.77
C VAL A 101 -5.05 10.96 -0.75
N LEU A 102 -5.11 12.23 -1.17
CA LEU A 102 -5.16 13.38 -0.26
C LEU A 102 -6.31 13.32 0.74
N GLU A 103 -7.55 13.28 0.25
CA GLU A 103 -8.72 13.30 1.13
C GLU A 103 -8.88 12.00 1.94
N PRO A 104 -8.70 10.79 1.36
CA PRO A 104 -8.73 9.55 2.12
C PRO A 104 -7.67 9.45 3.23
N ALA A 105 -6.45 9.95 2.98
CA ALA A 105 -5.38 9.94 3.98
C ALA A 105 -5.61 10.99 5.08
N LEU A 106 -6.07 12.19 4.73
CA LEU A 106 -6.45 13.21 5.72
C LEU A 106 -7.60 12.75 6.63
N LEU A 107 -8.57 12.01 6.07
CA LEU A 107 -9.65 11.42 6.85
C LEU A 107 -9.12 10.44 7.89
N ARG A 108 -8.28 9.48 7.48
CA ARG A 108 -7.67 8.51 8.40
C ARG A 108 -6.75 9.17 9.42
N LEU A 109 -6.03 10.23 9.03
CA LEU A 109 -5.15 10.95 9.94
C LEU A 109 -5.94 11.61 11.07
N LYS A 110 -7.09 12.20 10.75
CA LYS A 110 -7.98 12.80 11.77
C LYS A 110 -8.48 11.78 12.79
N ASP A 111 -8.72 10.55 12.33
CA ASP A 111 -9.21 9.45 13.16
C ASP A 111 -8.06 8.63 13.79
N ALA A 112 -6.81 8.92 13.46
CA ALA A 112 -5.65 8.24 14.00
C ALA A 112 -5.44 8.58 15.49
N HIS A 113 -5.30 7.54 16.31
CA HIS A 113 -5.02 7.67 17.74
C HIS A 113 -3.62 7.17 18.11
N GLU A 114 -3.03 6.35 17.25
CA GLU A 114 -1.69 5.80 17.43
C GLU A 114 -0.67 6.67 16.71
N VAL A 115 0.41 7.00 17.42
CA VAL A 115 1.47 7.89 16.91
C VAL A 115 2.12 7.31 15.66
N ASP A 116 2.37 6.00 15.63
CA ASP A 116 2.98 5.33 14.47
C ASP A 116 2.09 5.41 13.22
N VAL A 117 0.77 5.27 13.39
CA VAL A 117 -0.20 5.41 12.30
C VAL A 117 -0.24 6.86 11.81
N ALA A 118 -0.28 7.83 12.71
CA ALA A 118 -0.24 9.25 12.35
C ALA A 118 1.05 9.61 11.60
N HIS A 119 2.21 9.11 12.05
CA HIS A 119 3.49 9.28 11.37
C HIS A 119 3.48 8.71 9.96
N ALA A 120 2.96 7.50 9.77
CA ALA A 120 2.90 6.86 8.47
C ALA A 120 2.00 7.63 7.48
N LEU A 121 0.83 8.08 7.93
CA LEU A 121 -0.09 8.89 7.13
C LEU A 121 0.51 10.26 6.78
N VAL A 122 1.18 10.92 7.73
CA VAL A 122 1.89 12.18 7.47
C VAL A 122 3.04 11.98 6.48
N ALA A 123 3.78 10.88 6.56
CA ALA A 123 4.83 10.57 5.59
C ALA A 123 4.26 10.42 4.17
N VAL A 124 3.12 9.71 4.01
CA VAL A 124 2.41 9.62 2.73
C VAL A 124 2.00 11.01 2.24
N LEU A 125 1.32 11.80 3.07
CA LEU A 125 0.82 13.14 2.74
C LEU A 125 1.95 14.10 2.33
N ALA A 126 3.07 14.09 3.06
CA ALA A 126 4.24 14.91 2.78
C ALA A 126 4.87 14.60 1.42
N ASN A 127 4.81 13.33 0.99
CA ASN A 127 5.36 12.86 -0.27
C ASN A 127 4.44 13.04 -1.48
N LEU A 128 3.18 13.50 -1.30
CA LEU A 128 2.27 13.75 -2.43
C LEU A 128 2.72 14.85 -3.39
N GLY A 129 3.64 15.73 -2.95
CA GLY A 129 4.07 16.89 -3.72
C GLY A 129 2.96 17.96 -3.91
N ILE A 130 1.86 17.84 -3.15
CA ILE A 130 0.73 18.76 -3.17
C ILE A 130 0.93 19.84 -2.10
N LYS A 131 0.75 21.11 -2.47
CA LYS A 131 0.75 22.23 -1.53
C LYS A 131 -0.65 22.38 -0.94
N ASP A 132 -0.86 21.79 0.22
CA ASP A 132 -2.09 21.92 1.02
C ASP A 132 -1.70 22.30 2.46
N GLU A 133 -2.35 23.35 2.99
CA GLU A 133 -2.08 23.84 4.35
C GLU A 133 -2.35 22.76 5.41
N ARG A 134 -3.33 21.87 5.17
CA ARG A 134 -3.65 20.76 6.08
C ARG A 134 -2.52 19.75 6.20
N ILE A 135 -1.72 19.58 5.14
CA ILE A 135 -0.52 18.73 5.18
C ILE A 135 0.56 19.40 6.04
N PHE A 136 0.74 20.71 5.88
CA PHE A 136 1.71 21.47 6.68
C PHE A 136 1.36 21.42 8.17
N ASP A 137 0.09 21.70 8.51
CA ASP A 137 -0.40 21.66 9.89
C ASP A 137 -0.23 20.25 10.49
N ALA A 138 -0.60 19.20 9.74
CA ALA A 138 -0.41 17.81 10.15
C ALA A 138 1.06 17.46 10.45
N ILE A 139 2.01 17.96 9.64
CA ILE A 139 3.44 17.77 9.90
C ILE A 139 3.84 18.48 11.19
N CYS A 140 3.42 19.73 11.39
CA CYS A 140 3.73 20.48 12.62
C CYS A 140 3.20 19.76 13.87
N ASP A 141 1.95 19.32 13.85
CA ASP A 141 1.29 18.65 14.98
C ASP A 141 1.99 17.35 15.40
N VAL A 142 2.61 16.64 14.45
CA VAL A 142 3.34 15.39 14.71
C VAL A 142 4.70 15.62 15.38
N PHE A 143 5.32 16.79 15.19
CA PHE A 143 6.68 17.09 15.69
C PHE A 143 6.72 18.06 16.89
N ASP A 144 5.57 18.50 17.40
CA ASP A 144 5.41 19.32 18.61
C ASP A 144 5.28 18.47 19.89
#